data_AF-A0A3D6CEP7-F1
#
_entry.id   AF-A0A3D6CEP7-F1
#
_cell.length_a   1.000
_cell.length_b   1.000
_cell.length_c   1.000
_cell.angle_alpha   90.00
_cell.angle_beta   90.00
_cell.angle_gamma   90.00
#
_symmetry.space_group_name_H-M   'P 1'
#
loop_
_entity.id
_entity.type
_entity.pdbx_description
1 polymer ?
#
loop_
_entity_poly.entity_id
_entity_poly.type
_entity_poly.pdbx_seq_one_letter_code
_entity_poly.pdbx_strand_id
1 'polypeptide(L)'
;MLAARPRELFGSGTAERILKDYNGQTYWLSVGLKTLIPESRLPAWLQVSVGTGAEGMFGARENIAISDETGLVEFDRRDIQRYRQWYLAPDIDLTKIKTNKKGVRVLLSMLNVFKFPTPALEYGKGRFRWRWMMY
;
A
#
# COMPACT_ATOMS: atom_id res chain seq x y z
N MET A 1 2.22 -29.57 5.02
CA MET A 1 1.51 -29.21 3.78
C MET A 1 1.01 -27.75 3.85
N LEU A 2 1.90 -26.77 3.72
CA LEU A 2 1.56 -25.32 3.82
C LEU A 2 1.66 -24.57 2.47
N ALA A 3 1.98 -25.28 1.39
CA ALA A 3 2.26 -24.68 0.07
C ALA A 3 1.07 -24.68 -0.92
N ALA A 4 -0.07 -25.30 -0.58
CA ALA A 4 -1.20 -25.44 -1.50
C ALA A 4 -2.27 -24.33 -1.35
N ARG A 5 -2.38 -23.73 -0.17
CA ARG A 5 -3.44 -22.78 0.20
C ARG A 5 -3.51 -21.46 -0.59
N PRO A 6 -2.41 -20.91 -1.13
CA PRO A 6 -2.50 -19.67 -1.90
C PRO A 6 -3.18 -19.82 -3.26
N ARG A 7 -3.53 -21.03 -3.72
CA ARG A 7 -4.09 -21.28 -5.06
C ARG A 7 -5.62 -21.25 -5.08
N GLU A 8 -6.28 -21.72 -4.02
CA GLU A 8 -7.75 -21.78 -3.92
C GLU A 8 -8.37 -20.43 -3.53
N LEU A 9 -7.78 -19.73 -2.55
CA LEU A 9 -8.31 -18.46 -2.05
C LEU A 9 -8.22 -17.32 -3.08
N PHE A 10 -7.27 -17.43 -3.99
CA PHE A 10 -6.81 -16.34 -4.81
C PHE A 10 -7.00 -16.61 -6.32
N GLY A 11 -7.51 -17.78 -6.70
CA GLY A 11 -7.68 -18.19 -8.10
C GLY A 11 -6.42 -18.78 -8.73
N SER A 12 -6.61 -19.53 -9.82
CA SER A 12 -5.54 -20.21 -10.55
C SER A 12 -4.69 -19.27 -11.42
N GLY A 13 -5.12 -18.02 -11.63
CA GLY A 13 -4.42 -16.99 -12.40
C GLY A 13 -3.73 -15.95 -11.51
N THR A 14 -2.49 -15.61 -11.83
CA THR A 14 -1.65 -14.64 -11.09
C THR A 14 -2.34 -13.28 -10.85
N ALA A 15 -3.19 -12.82 -11.76
CA ALA A 15 -3.91 -11.55 -11.65
C ALA A 15 -5.02 -11.56 -10.58
N GLU A 16 -5.74 -12.68 -10.46
CA GLU A 16 -6.82 -12.82 -9.47
C GLU A 16 -6.25 -12.84 -8.05
N ARG A 17 -5.04 -13.39 -7.89
CA ARG A 17 -4.33 -13.41 -6.61
C ARG A 17 -3.88 -12.03 -6.17
N ILE A 18 -3.34 -11.24 -7.11
CA ILE A 18 -2.92 -9.87 -6.85
C ILE A 18 -4.11 -9.00 -6.46
N LEU A 19 -5.25 -9.14 -7.15
CA LEU A 19 -6.46 -8.36 -6.87
C LEU A 19 -7.09 -8.73 -5.51
N LYS A 20 -7.07 -10.01 -5.14
CA LYS A 20 -7.69 -10.52 -3.91
C LYS A 20 -6.80 -10.39 -2.67
N ASP A 21 -5.50 -10.15 -2.82
CA ASP A 21 -4.60 -9.94 -1.70
C ASP A 21 -4.63 -8.48 -1.21
N TYR A 22 -5.74 -8.12 -0.56
CA TYR A 22 -5.93 -6.80 0.04
C TYR A 22 -4.87 -6.46 1.10
N ASN A 23 -4.25 -7.47 1.73
CA ASN A 23 -3.28 -7.28 2.81
C ASN A 23 -1.95 -6.71 2.32
N GLY A 24 -1.62 -6.94 1.04
CA GLY A 24 -0.40 -6.44 0.40
C GLY A 24 -0.57 -5.11 -0.33
N GLN A 25 -1.79 -4.56 -0.38
CA GLN A 25 -2.10 -3.38 -1.18
C GLN A 25 -2.16 -2.13 -0.31
N THR A 26 -1.39 -1.11 -0.70
CA THR A 26 -1.51 0.24 -0.18
C THR A 26 -1.67 1.20 -1.34
N TYR A 27 -2.67 2.07 -1.26
CA TYR A 27 -2.95 3.09 -2.25
C TYR A 27 -2.56 4.44 -1.70
N TRP A 28 -1.88 5.24 -2.51
CA TRP A 28 -1.36 6.54 -2.11
C TRP A 28 -1.88 7.63 -3.03
N LEU A 29 -2.20 8.77 -2.43
CA LEU A 29 -2.48 10.03 -3.11
C LEU A 29 -1.47 11.06 -2.62
N SER A 30 -0.66 11.60 -3.53
CA SER A 30 0.40 12.58 -3.22
C SER A 30 0.08 13.96 -3.80
N VAL A 31 0.41 15.00 -3.06
CA VAL A 31 0.25 16.40 -3.49
C VAL A 31 1.47 17.23 -3.11
N GLY A 32 1.92 18.08 -4.03
CA GLY A 32 3.07 18.97 -3.82
C GLY A 32 2.77 20.11 -2.87
N LEU A 33 3.61 20.30 -1.85
CA LEU A 33 3.42 21.36 -0.86
C LEU A 33 3.59 22.76 -1.47
N LYS A 34 4.51 22.91 -2.43
CA LYS A 34 4.69 24.16 -3.18
C LYS A 34 3.48 24.49 -4.07
N THR A 35 2.70 23.48 -4.48
CA THR A 35 1.44 23.68 -5.22
C THR A 35 0.32 24.12 -4.27
N LEU A 36 0.24 23.53 -3.07
CA LEU A 36 -0.75 23.90 -2.06
C LEU A 36 -0.47 25.27 -1.42
N ILE A 37 0.80 25.62 -1.26
CA ILE A 37 1.25 26.86 -0.61
C ILE A 37 2.28 27.54 -1.54
N PRO A 38 1.82 28.25 -2.60
CA PRO A 38 2.71 28.82 -3.62
C PRO A 38 3.75 29.79 -3.07
N GLU A 39 3.40 30.59 -2.07
CA GLU A 39 4.29 31.58 -1.45
C GLU A 39 5.34 30.97 -0.50
N SER A 40 5.26 29.67 -0.21
CA SER A 40 6.20 29.01 0.69
C SER A 40 7.62 28.95 0.11
N ARG A 41 8.64 28.95 0.97
CA ARG A 41 10.04 28.69 0.59
C ARG A 41 10.34 27.18 0.44
N LEU A 42 9.31 26.34 0.40
CA LEU A 42 9.47 24.89 0.31
C LEU A 42 9.97 24.49 -1.09
N PRO A 43 10.81 23.45 -1.17
CA PRO A 43 11.29 22.96 -2.44
C PRO A 43 10.14 22.38 -3.27
N ALA A 44 10.16 22.61 -4.58
CA ALA A 44 9.09 22.18 -5.48
C ALA A 44 8.89 20.66 -5.51
N TRP A 45 9.94 19.89 -5.20
CA TRP A 45 9.91 18.42 -5.16
C TRP A 45 9.27 17.86 -3.89
N LEU A 46 9.05 18.66 -2.85
CA LEU A 46 8.47 18.15 -1.59
C LEU A 46 6.96 17.98 -1.71
N GLN A 47 6.50 16.78 -1.38
CA GLN A 47 5.10 16.38 -1.39
C GLN A 47 4.67 15.87 -0.02
N VAL A 48 3.36 15.75 0.16
CA VAL A 48 2.72 14.99 1.23
C VAL A 48 1.80 13.94 0.60
N SER A 49 1.79 12.74 1.17
CA SER A 49 0.91 11.66 0.75
C SER A 49 -0.06 11.26 1.86
N VAL A 50 -1.29 10.96 1.45
CA VAL A 50 -2.26 10.23 2.25
C VAL A 50 -2.43 8.85 1.64
N GLY A 51 -2.35 7.81 2.47
CA GLY A 51 -2.46 6.43 2.05
C GLY A 51 -3.59 5.68 2.73
N THR A 52 -4.09 4.62 2.08
CA THR A 52 -5.02 3.66 2.68
C THR A 52 -4.62 2.23 2.31
N GLY A 53 -4.72 1.33 3.28
CA GLY A 53 -4.49 -0.10 3.12
C GLY A 53 -5.46 -0.91 3.99
N ALA A 54 -5.36 -2.23 3.93
CA ALA A 54 -6.14 -3.13 4.75
C ALA A 54 -5.27 -4.27 5.25
N GLU A 55 -5.60 -4.83 6.40
CA GLU A 55 -4.87 -5.97 6.94
C GLU A 55 -5.82 -6.90 7.71
N GLY A 56 -5.46 -8.18 7.77
CA GLY A 56 -6.22 -9.23 8.42
C GLY A 56 -7.38 -9.78 7.58
N MET A 57 -7.41 -9.55 6.27
CA MET A 57 -8.45 -10.04 5.37
C MET A 57 -8.04 -11.37 4.73
N PHE A 58 -8.48 -12.50 5.31
CA PHE A 58 -8.12 -13.85 4.83
C PHE A 58 -9.25 -14.59 4.11
N GLY A 59 -10.47 -14.10 4.20
CA GLY A 59 -11.60 -14.53 3.36
C GLY A 59 -12.36 -13.35 2.78
N ALA A 60 -13.31 -13.61 1.89
CA ALA A 60 -14.01 -12.56 1.16
C ALA A 60 -14.78 -11.60 2.09
N ARG A 61 -15.57 -12.16 3.01
CA ARG A 61 -16.38 -11.38 3.99
C ARG A 61 -15.88 -11.54 5.40
N GLU A 62 -15.63 -12.78 5.80
CA GLU A 62 -15.11 -13.16 7.12
C GLU A 62 -13.83 -13.96 6.96
N ASN A 63 -13.09 -14.13 8.06
CA ASN A 63 -11.90 -14.97 8.08
C ASN A 63 -12.25 -16.42 8.39
N ILE A 64 -13.23 -16.97 7.68
CA ILE A 64 -13.61 -18.38 7.72
C ILE A 64 -13.94 -18.84 6.30
N ALA A 65 -13.56 -20.06 5.94
CA ALA A 65 -14.06 -20.73 4.75
C ALA A 65 -14.53 -22.14 5.08
N ILE A 66 -15.64 -22.52 4.47
CA ILE A 66 -16.26 -23.83 4.55
C ILE A 66 -16.27 -24.38 3.13
N SER A 67 -15.80 -25.62 2.97
CA SER A 67 -15.79 -26.32 1.69
C SER A 67 -17.23 -26.59 1.24
N ASP A 68 -17.60 -26.12 0.05
CA ASP A 68 -18.93 -26.36 -0.52
C ASP A 68 -19.16 -27.86 -0.82
N GLU A 69 -18.08 -28.63 -1.04
CA GLU A 69 -18.14 -30.05 -1.38
C GLU A 69 -18.31 -30.96 -0.14
N THR A 70 -17.62 -30.62 0.95
CA THR A 70 -17.57 -31.47 2.15
C THR A 70 -18.33 -30.91 3.36
N GLY A 71 -18.70 -29.62 3.32
CA GLY A 71 -19.30 -28.90 4.44
C GLY A 71 -18.35 -28.68 5.63
N LEU A 72 -17.07 -29.02 5.48
CA LEU A 72 -16.07 -28.90 6.54
C LEU A 72 -15.38 -27.53 6.51
N VAL A 73 -14.93 -27.08 7.68
CA VAL A 73 -14.15 -25.84 7.81
C VAL A 73 -12.77 -26.05 7.21
N GLU A 74 -12.48 -25.34 6.12
CA GLU A 74 -11.15 -25.31 5.50
C GLU A 74 -10.19 -24.44 6.31
N PHE A 75 -10.71 -23.32 6.85
CA PHE A 75 -10.01 -22.54 7.84
C PHE A 75 -10.94 -21.69 8.68
N ASP A 76 -10.50 -21.42 9.90
CA ASP A 76 -11.09 -20.42 10.78
C ASP A 76 -9.97 -19.57 11.37
N ARG A 77 -9.95 -18.29 11.00
CA ARG A 77 -9.06 -17.25 11.51
C ARG A 77 -9.84 -16.02 11.98
N ARG A 78 -11.04 -16.24 12.53
CA ARG A 78 -11.86 -15.17 13.12
C ARG A 78 -11.19 -14.52 14.35
N ASP A 79 -10.15 -15.16 14.90
CA ASP A 79 -9.23 -14.58 15.89
C ASP A 79 -8.46 -13.35 15.35
N ILE A 80 -8.20 -13.29 14.04
CA ILE A 80 -7.57 -12.12 13.43
C ILE A 80 -8.62 -11.07 13.10
N GLN A 81 -8.49 -9.92 13.76
CA GLN A 81 -9.27 -8.74 13.44
C GLN A 81 -8.90 -8.19 12.05
N ARG A 82 -9.90 -8.11 11.16
CA ARG A 82 -9.86 -7.35 9.90
C ARG A 82 -9.91 -5.85 10.21
N TYR A 83 -9.04 -5.05 9.60
CA TYR A 83 -9.05 -3.60 9.83
C TYR A 83 -8.47 -2.81 8.66
N ARG A 84 -8.88 -1.54 8.58
CA ARG A 84 -8.34 -0.57 7.63
C ARG A 84 -7.22 0.24 8.27
N GLN A 85 -6.23 0.57 7.45
CA GLN A 85 -5.07 1.38 7.80
C GLN A 85 -5.12 2.67 7.01
N TRP A 86 -4.83 3.78 7.68
CA TRP A 86 -4.66 5.09 7.07
C TRP A 86 -3.24 5.56 7.31
N TYR A 87 -2.65 6.23 6.34
CA TYR A 87 -1.26 6.66 6.40
C TYR A 87 -1.13 8.14 6.07
N LEU A 88 -0.22 8.82 6.75
CA LEU A 88 0.27 10.14 6.40
C LEU A 88 1.79 10.09 6.30
N ALA A 89 2.35 10.47 5.16
CA ALA A 89 3.77 10.41 4.91
C ALA A 89 4.26 11.63 4.13
N PRO A 90 5.50 12.11 4.34
CA PRO A 90 6.16 12.96 3.36
C PRO A 90 6.42 12.17 2.07
N ASP A 91 6.54 12.86 0.94
CA ASP A 91 6.84 12.23 -0.35
C ASP A 91 7.68 13.16 -1.23
N ILE A 92 8.23 12.62 -2.32
CA ILE A 92 9.18 13.30 -3.19
C ILE A 92 8.77 13.15 -4.64
N ASP A 93 8.57 14.29 -5.31
CA ASP A 93 8.46 14.38 -6.76
C ASP A 93 9.86 14.45 -7.39
N LEU A 94 10.40 13.30 -7.76
CA LEU A 94 11.72 13.19 -8.36
C LEU A 94 11.82 13.95 -9.69
N THR A 95 10.70 14.13 -10.41
CA THR A 95 10.68 14.86 -11.69
C THR A 95 10.99 16.35 -11.52
N LYS A 96 10.79 16.89 -10.31
CA LYS A 96 11.04 18.30 -9.99
C LYS A 96 12.48 18.58 -9.50
N ILE A 97 13.33 17.56 -9.43
CA ILE A 97 14.76 17.73 -9.11
C ILE A 97 15.50 18.30 -10.34
N LYS A 98 16.15 19.45 -10.16
CA LYS A 98 16.84 20.17 -11.26
C LYS A 98 18.17 19.48 -11.62
N THR A 99 18.34 19.12 -12.90
CA THR A 99 19.58 18.54 -13.44
C THR A 99 19.84 18.95 -14.89
N ASN A 100 21.12 19.16 -15.22
CA ASN A 100 21.58 19.50 -16.57
C ASN A 100 21.83 18.25 -17.45
N LYS A 101 21.85 17.05 -16.85
CA LYS A 101 22.13 15.79 -17.57
C LYS A 101 20.81 15.15 -18.03
N LYS A 102 20.65 14.98 -19.36
CA LYS A 102 19.45 14.35 -19.95
C LYS A 102 19.18 12.93 -19.40
N GLY A 103 20.21 12.10 -19.28
CA GLY A 103 20.08 10.74 -18.73
C GLY A 103 19.61 10.71 -17.29
N VAL A 104 20.08 11.63 -16.44
CA VAL A 104 19.63 11.75 -15.05
C VAL A 104 18.16 12.16 -14.98
N ARG A 105 17.73 13.07 -15.86
CA ARG A 105 16.31 13.47 -15.94
C ARG A 105 15.40 12.29 -16.28
N VAL A 106 15.79 11.47 -17.26
CA VAL A 106 15.05 10.25 -17.63
C VAL A 106 14.99 9.27 -16.46
N LEU A 107 16.13 9.02 -15.80
CA LEU A 107 16.19 8.16 -14.62
C LEU A 107 15.25 8.64 -13.51
N LEU A 108 15.28 9.94 -13.18
CA LEU A 108 14.39 10.53 -12.17
C LEU A 108 12.91 10.37 -12.55
N SER A 109 12.55 10.57 -13.82
CA SER A 109 11.18 10.34 -14.31
C SER A 109 10.75 8.89 -14.18
N MET A 110 11.63 7.93 -14.48
CA MET A 110 11.32 6.50 -14.33
C MET A 110 11.16 6.10 -12.86
N LEU A 111 12.04 6.59 -11.98
CA LEU A 111 11.98 6.32 -10.55
C LEU A 111 10.73 6.92 -9.91
N ASN A 112 10.22 8.05 -10.41
CA ASN A 112 9.01 8.71 -9.90
C ASN A 112 7.72 7.89 -10.06
N VAL A 113 7.74 6.84 -10.89
CA VAL A 113 6.61 5.90 -11.01
C VAL A 113 6.44 5.09 -9.72
N PHE A 114 7.53 4.87 -8.98
CA PHE A 114 7.51 4.20 -7.70
C PHE A 114 7.43 5.24 -6.58
N LYS A 115 6.60 4.97 -5.58
CA LYS A 115 6.59 5.78 -4.37
C LYS A 115 7.95 5.69 -3.70
N PHE A 116 8.49 6.83 -3.28
CA PHE A 116 9.76 6.84 -2.59
C PHE A 116 9.59 6.23 -1.19
N PRO A 117 10.49 5.31 -0.77
CA PRO A 117 10.40 4.70 0.56
C PRO A 117 10.54 5.76 1.64
N THR A 118 9.47 5.97 2.40
CA THR A 118 9.39 7.05 3.40
C THR A 118 8.81 6.54 4.70
N PRO A 119 9.19 7.15 5.85
CA PRO A 119 8.49 6.88 7.08
C PRO A 119 7.05 7.42 6.99
N ALA A 120 6.12 6.75 7.65
CA ALA A 120 4.72 7.13 7.67
C ALA A 120 4.14 7.03 9.08
N LEU A 121 3.20 7.92 9.39
CA LEU A 121 2.31 7.76 10.51
C LEU A 121 1.11 6.94 10.07
N GLU A 122 0.95 5.74 10.63
CA GLU A 122 -0.22 4.89 10.44
C GLU A 122 -1.26 5.18 11.53
N TYR A 123 -2.54 5.19 11.15
CA TYR A 123 -3.67 5.02 12.04
C TYR A 123 -4.44 3.73 11.69
N GLY A 124 -4.56 2.82 12.65
CA GLY A 124 -5.24 1.55 12.49
C GLY A 124 -5.59 0.92 13.84
N LYS A 125 -6.70 0.17 13.92
CA LYS A 125 -7.21 -0.40 15.19
C LYS A 125 -7.35 0.64 16.32
N GLY A 126 -7.70 1.88 15.98
CA GLY A 126 -7.83 2.97 16.95
C GLY A 126 -6.50 3.44 17.56
N ARG A 127 -5.36 3.09 16.97
CA ARG A 127 -4.03 3.46 17.47
C ARG A 127 -3.17 4.05 16.37
N PHE A 128 -2.33 5.00 16.75
CA PHE A 128 -1.27 5.51 15.89
C PHE A 128 -0.03 4.63 16.01
N ARG A 129 0.62 4.36 14.88
CA ARG A 129 1.88 3.62 14.82
C ARG A 129 2.83 4.34 13.88
N TRP A 130 4.08 4.43 14.29
CA TRP A 130 5.13 4.89 13.40
C TRP A 130 5.61 3.73 12.52
N ARG A 131 5.65 3.96 11.22
CA ARG A 131 6.27 3.04 10.26
C ARG A 131 7.52 3.68 9.72
N TRP A 132 8.65 3.00 9.88
CA TRP A 132 9.94 3.51 9.44
C TRP A 132 10.09 3.55 7.92
N MET A 133 9.39 2.66 7.22
CA MET A 133 9.47 2.53 5.78
C MET A 133 8.14 2.03 5.24
N MET A 134 7.62 2.76 4.26
CA MET A 134 6.44 2.42 3.48
C MET A 134 6.73 2.68 2.01
N TYR A 135 6.12 1.83 1.17
CA TYR A 135 6.19 1.89 -0.29
C TYR A 135 4.78 2.13 -0.85
#